data_AF-A0A7C8HSZ0-F1
#
_entry.id   AF-A0A7C8HSZ0-F1
#
_cell.length_a   1.000
_cell.length_b   1.000
_cell.length_c   1.000
_cell.angle_alpha   90.00
_cell.angle_beta   90.00
_cell.angle_gamma   90.00
#
_symmetry.space_group_name_H-M   'P 1'
#
loop_
_entity.id
_entity.type
_entity.pdbx_description
1 polymer ?
#
loop_
_entity_poly.entity_id
_entity_poly.type
_entity_poly.pdbx_seq_one_letter_code
_entity_poly.pdbx_strand_id
1 'polypeptide(L)'
;MNLLVTGGCGFIGSNYIHYIFNTFSDITVINIDKLTYAGNLLNLQSIEKEHSGKRYFFEHADIADANAVADIFEKYEIDAVVNFAAESHVDRSINDPSPFITTNVMGTQVLLTAARKANIERFVHVSTDEVYGDLSLDDPAFTEETPLHPSSPYSASKASADMLAYAFYRTYGYNVSITRCSNNYGPYQFPEKLIPLMFSLASTDKPLPVYGTGMNIRDWIHVSDHCRGVHLTLMKGKAGKAYNFGGNAERTNLEVIRTILNDLGKSEDLISYVKDRPGHDRRYAMDYTLAQKELGYEPEYSFERGIKETLDWYRENSNWLQDVQSGAYLDFMKKWYGSK
;
A
#
# COMPACT_ATOMS: atom_id res chain seq x y z
N MET A 1 3.88 -11.17 20.39
CA MET A 1 4.70 -11.11 19.16
C MET A 1 5.12 -9.67 18.91
N ASN A 2 6.40 -9.41 18.64
CA ASN A 2 6.95 -8.12 18.28
C ASN A 2 7.09 -8.03 16.75
N LEU A 3 6.23 -7.22 16.14
CA LEU A 3 6.09 -7.10 14.70
C LEU A 3 6.75 -5.81 14.21
N LEU A 4 7.79 -5.93 13.38
CA LEU A 4 8.35 -4.80 12.66
C LEU A 4 7.48 -4.51 11.43
N VAL A 5 6.91 -3.30 11.36
CA VAL A 5 6.14 -2.81 10.22
C VAL A 5 6.92 -1.65 9.62
N THR A 6 7.26 -1.72 8.34
CA THR A 6 7.88 -0.57 7.64
C THR A 6 6.82 0.18 6.83
N GLY A 7 6.95 1.50 6.70
CA GLY A 7 6.00 2.32 5.95
C GLY A 7 4.65 2.47 6.64
N GLY A 8 4.60 2.30 7.97
CA GLY A 8 3.37 2.28 8.74
C GLY A 8 2.69 3.63 8.86
N CYS A 9 3.32 4.74 8.48
CA CYS A 9 2.67 6.05 8.40
C CYS A 9 2.01 6.30 7.04
N GLY A 10 2.21 5.43 6.05
CA GLY A 10 1.54 5.49 4.76
C GLY A 10 0.09 4.99 4.81
N PHE A 11 -0.59 4.99 3.65
CA PHE A 11 -1.99 4.56 3.53
C PHE A 11 -2.23 3.13 4.01
N ILE A 12 -1.65 2.13 3.33
CA ILE A 12 -1.91 0.71 3.66
C ILE A 12 -1.25 0.35 4.99
N GLY A 13 -0.01 0.81 5.22
CA GLY A 13 0.73 0.52 6.46
C GLY A 13 0.00 1.01 7.72
N SER A 14 -0.60 2.20 7.70
CA SER A 14 -1.35 2.70 8.86
C SER A 14 -2.63 1.91 9.10
N ASN A 15 -3.39 1.57 8.05
CA ASN A 15 -4.56 0.70 8.15
C ASN A 15 -4.18 -0.70 8.68
N TYR A 16 -3.02 -1.23 8.29
CA TYR A 16 -2.53 -2.50 8.81
C TYR A 16 -2.23 -2.42 10.31
N ILE A 17 -1.60 -1.34 10.76
CA ILE A 17 -1.34 -1.12 12.19
C ILE A 17 -2.67 -0.99 12.96
N HIS A 18 -3.63 -0.22 12.47
CA HIS A 18 -4.98 -0.15 13.07
C HIS A 18 -5.62 -1.54 13.16
N TYR A 19 -5.57 -2.32 12.09
CA TYR A 19 -6.06 -3.69 12.07
C TYR A 19 -5.39 -4.54 13.16
N ILE A 20 -4.05 -4.48 13.28
CA ILE A 20 -3.32 -5.22 14.31
C ILE A 20 -3.80 -4.85 15.72
N PHE A 21 -3.93 -3.57 16.04
CA PHE A 21 -4.35 -3.13 17.38
C PHE A 21 -5.82 -3.43 17.68
N ASN A 22 -6.70 -3.35 16.68
CA ASN A 22 -8.12 -3.63 16.83
C ASN A 22 -8.41 -5.13 16.95
N THR A 23 -7.56 -5.99 16.38
CA THR A 23 -7.78 -7.45 16.34
C THR A 23 -6.97 -8.20 17.39
N PHE A 24 -5.78 -7.72 17.76
CA PHE A 24 -4.85 -8.46 18.61
C PHE A 24 -4.42 -7.66 19.85
N SER A 25 -4.47 -8.32 21.01
CA SER A 25 -4.13 -7.71 22.29
C SER A 25 -2.68 -7.97 22.75
N ASP A 26 -1.98 -8.87 22.07
CA ASP A 26 -0.67 -9.44 22.41
C ASP A 26 0.41 -9.17 21.34
N ILE A 27 0.09 -8.33 20.35
CA ILE A 27 1.05 -7.85 19.34
C ILE A 27 1.57 -6.47 19.73
N THR A 28 2.89 -6.36 19.76
CA THR A 28 3.64 -5.10 19.83
C THR A 28 4.09 -4.75 18.42
N VAL A 29 3.93 -3.49 18.02
CA VAL A 29 4.33 -2.97 16.71
C VAL A 29 5.50 -2.02 16.86
N ILE A 30 6.57 -2.30 16.12
CA ILE A 30 7.68 -1.37 15.87
C ILE A 30 7.48 -0.83 14.45
N ASN A 31 7.12 0.45 14.34
CA ASN A 31 6.87 1.10 13.06
C ASN A 31 8.12 1.88 12.60
N ILE A 32 8.73 1.47 11.49
CA ILE A 32 9.75 2.25 10.79
C ILE A 32 9.08 3.06 9.69
N ASP A 33 9.23 4.38 9.70
CA ASP A 33 8.82 5.21 8.56
C ASP A 33 9.80 6.37 8.36
N LYS A 34 10.09 6.69 7.09
CA LYS A 34 10.97 7.82 6.73
C LYS A 34 10.23 9.16 6.79
N LEU A 35 8.90 9.14 6.87
CA LEU A 35 8.04 10.31 6.86
C LEU A 35 8.26 11.17 5.61
N THR A 36 8.19 10.51 4.45
CA THR A 36 8.24 11.19 3.15
C THR A 36 6.96 12.01 2.91
N TYR A 37 6.77 12.49 1.68
CA TYR A 37 5.52 13.15 1.27
C TYR A 37 4.27 12.26 1.43
N ALA A 38 4.42 10.94 1.60
CA ALA A 38 3.31 10.01 1.75
C ALA A 38 3.11 9.50 3.20
N GLY A 39 4.09 9.75 4.08
CA GLY A 39 4.02 9.33 5.48
C GLY A 39 3.36 10.40 6.35
N ASN A 40 2.25 10.06 7.00
CA ASN A 40 1.51 10.97 7.87
C ASN A 40 1.23 10.33 9.24
N LEU A 41 1.86 10.83 10.30
CA LEU A 41 1.64 10.31 11.66
C LEU A 41 0.22 10.57 12.17
N LEU A 42 -0.50 11.56 11.63
CA LEU A 42 -1.91 11.77 11.97
C LEU A 42 -2.76 10.53 11.66
N ASN A 43 -2.32 9.68 10.72
CA ASN A 43 -2.97 8.41 10.43
C ASN A 43 -2.96 7.47 11.66
N LEU A 44 -2.00 7.60 12.57
CA LEU A 44 -1.80 6.73 13.73
C LEU A 44 -2.01 7.45 15.06
N GLN A 45 -2.58 8.66 15.06
CA GLN A 45 -2.72 9.47 16.27
C GLN A 45 -3.46 8.75 17.42
N SER A 46 -4.52 7.99 17.11
CA SER A 46 -5.24 7.21 18.12
C SER A 46 -4.38 6.09 18.71
N ILE A 47 -3.62 5.38 17.87
CA ILE A 47 -2.70 4.31 18.28
C ILE A 47 -1.57 4.88 19.14
N GLU A 48 -0.98 6.00 18.74
CA GLU A 48 0.06 6.67 19.52
C GLU A 48 -0.45 7.09 20.90
N LYS A 49 -1.65 7.71 20.96
CA LYS A 49 -2.26 8.15 22.22
C LYS A 49 -2.50 6.99 23.19
N GLU A 50 -2.89 5.82 22.68
CA GLU A 50 -3.28 4.69 23.52
C GLU A 50 -2.10 3.77 23.87
N HIS A 51 -1.18 3.54 22.92
CA HIS A 51 -0.22 2.43 23.00
C HIS A 51 1.25 2.84 22.94
N SER A 52 1.57 4.12 22.71
CA SER A 52 2.96 4.59 22.61
C SER A 52 3.77 4.24 23.86
N GLY A 53 4.96 3.67 23.65
CA GLY A 53 5.87 3.23 24.71
C GLY A 53 5.42 1.97 25.47
N LYS A 54 4.30 1.35 25.08
CA LYS A 54 3.79 0.10 25.67
C LYS A 54 3.78 -1.02 24.64
N ARG A 55 3.01 -0.84 23.57
CA ARG A 55 2.87 -1.79 22.47
C ARG A 55 3.10 -1.15 21.10
N TYR A 56 3.19 0.17 21.03
CA TYR A 56 3.52 0.88 19.80
C TYR A 56 4.83 1.65 19.99
N PHE A 57 5.77 1.43 19.09
CA PHE A 57 7.05 2.12 19.04
C PHE A 57 7.25 2.67 17.64
N PHE A 58 7.63 3.94 17.54
CA PHE A 58 7.90 4.60 16.26
C PHE A 58 9.39 4.91 16.12
N GLU A 59 9.96 4.52 14.99
CA GLU A 59 11.33 4.81 14.59
C GLU A 59 11.32 5.62 13.30
N HIS A 60 11.78 6.86 13.38
CA HIS A 60 11.97 7.70 12.20
C HIS A 60 13.29 7.33 11.53
N ALA A 61 13.23 6.43 10.55
CA ALA A 61 14.41 5.94 9.85
C ALA A 61 14.12 5.61 8.38
N ASP A 62 15.18 5.63 7.57
CA ASP A 62 15.14 5.18 6.18
C ASP A 62 15.50 3.69 6.09
N ILE A 63 14.67 2.90 5.42
CA ILE A 63 14.94 1.48 5.20
C ILE A 63 16.15 1.24 4.29
N ALA A 64 16.61 2.26 3.57
CA ALA A 64 17.85 2.22 2.79
C ALA A 64 19.11 2.57 3.61
N ASP A 65 18.96 3.07 4.85
CA ASP A 65 20.07 3.29 5.76
C ASP A 65 20.39 2.00 6.52
N ALA A 66 21.43 1.29 6.07
CA ALA A 66 21.81 0.01 6.62
C ALA A 66 22.23 0.07 8.10
N ASN A 67 22.79 1.19 8.57
CA ASN A 67 23.20 1.33 9.97
C ASN A 67 21.96 1.57 10.84
N ALA A 68 21.09 2.51 10.45
CA ALA A 68 19.87 2.78 11.19
C ALA A 68 18.97 1.54 11.28
N VAL A 69 18.84 0.78 10.17
CA VAL A 69 18.11 -0.48 10.18
C VAL A 69 18.78 -1.49 11.13
N ALA A 70 20.09 -1.69 11.07
CA ALA A 70 20.80 -2.60 11.97
C ALA A 70 20.58 -2.24 13.45
N ASP A 71 20.73 -0.95 13.80
CA ASP A 71 20.50 -0.45 15.16
C ASP A 71 19.09 -0.77 15.67
N ILE A 72 18.07 -0.68 14.80
CA ILE A 72 16.68 -1.03 15.16
C ILE A 72 16.52 -2.53 15.41
N PHE A 73 17.14 -3.39 14.59
CA PHE A 73 17.12 -4.83 14.80
C PHE A 73 17.89 -5.26 16.07
N GLU A 74 18.89 -4.49 16.50
CA GLU A 74 19.59 -4.72 17.78
C GLU A 74 18.80 -4.19 18.98
N LYS A 75 18.07 -3.08 18.81
CA LYS A 75 17.30 -2.41 19.87
C LYS A 75 16.05 -3.19 20.29
N TYR A 76 15.41 -3.90 19.36
CA TYR A 76 14.13 -4.57 19.61
C TYR A 76 14.23 -6.08 19.37
N GLU A 77 13.60 -6.86 20.24
CA GLU A 77 13.41 -8.31 20.04
C GLU A 77 12.33 -8.56 18.98
N ILE A 78 12.66 -8.41 17.71
CA ILE A 78 11.70 -8.57 16.60
C ILE A 78 11.44 -10.06 16.33
N ASP A 79 10.17 -10.45 16.17
CA ASP A 79 9.79 -11.82 15.80
C ASP A 79 9.52 -11.97 14.30
N ALA A 80 8.97 -10.92 13.67
CA ALA A 80 8.60 -10.92 12.26
C ALA A 80 8.63 -9.53 11.63
N VAL A 81 8.77 -9.48 10.31
CA VAL A 81 8.77 -8.24 9.51
C VAL A 81 7.64 -8.25 8.49
N VAL A 82 6.92 -7.13 8.37
CA VAL A 82 6.01 -6.83 7.26
C VAL A 82 6.47 -5.54 6.59
N ASN A 83 6.93 -5.65 5.34
CA ASN A 83 7.54 -4.54 4.62
C ASN A 83 6.52 -3.86 3.68
N PHE A 84 5.94 -2.73 4.09
CA PHE A 84 5.11 -1.87 3.22
C PHE A 84 5.86 -0.66 2.65
N ALA A 85 7.00 -0.26 3.24
CA ALA A 85 7.73 0.93 2.85
C ALA A 85 8.13 0.89 1.37
N ALA A 86 7.66 1.88 0.61
CA ALA A 86 7.95 2.04 -0.81
C ALA A 86 7.57 3.45 -1.27
N GLU A 87 8.22 3.91 -2.33
CA GLU A 87 7.68 4.93 -3.23
C GLU A 87 6.64 4.28 -4.15
N SER A 88 5.43 4.85 -4.24
CA SER A 88 4.24 4.15 -4.79
C SER A 88 3.49 4.86 -5.93
N HIS A 89 3.94 6.04 -6.35
CA HIS A 89 3.20 6.82 -7.35
C HIS A 89 3.80 6.70 -8.75
N VAL A 90 3.07 6.05 -9.66
CA VAL A 90 3.50 5.83 -11.05
C VAL A 90 3.92 7.14 -11.73
N ASP A 91 3.12 8.22 -11.67
CA ASP A 91 3.48 9.47 -12.33
C ASP A 91 4.74 10.12 -11.75
N ARG A 92 5.03 9.93 -10.45
CA ARG A 92 6.28 10.42 -9.85
C ARG A 92 7.47 9.62 -10.35
N SER A 93 7.30 8.31 -10.52
CA SER A 93 8.35 7.42 -11.04
C SER A 93 8.73 7.74 -12.49
N ILE A 94 7.78 8.21 -13.30
CA ILE A 94 8.03 8.65 -14.68
C ILE A 94 8.85 9.95 -14.69
N ASN A 95 8.59 10.85 -13.74
CA ASN A 95 9.32 12.12 -13.61
C ASN A 95 10.74 11.93 -13.04
N ASP A 96 10.86 11.22 -11.92
CA ASP A 96 12.14 10.84 -11.32
C ASP A 96 12.09 9.41 -10.76
N PRO A 97 12.76 8.44 -11.41
CA PRO A 97 12.78 7.05 -10.94
C PRO A 97 13.78 6.81 -9.80
N SER A 98 14.67 7.74 -9.48
CA SER A 98 15.79 7.53 -8.55
C SER A 98 15.33 7.17 -7.11
N PRO A 99 14.31 7.84 -6.53
CA PRO A 99 13.77 7.48 -5.22
C PRO A 99 13.14 6.08 -5.19
N PHE A 100 12.59 5.62 -6.33
CA PHE A 100 11.97 4.29 -6.45
C PHE A 100 13.03 3.19 -6.43
N ILE A 101 14.16 3.37 -7.12
CA ILE A 101 15.27 2.41 -7.05
C ILE A 101 15.87 2.37 -5.64
N THR A 102 16.08 3.54 -5.04
CA THR A 102 16.67 3.64 -3.69
C THR A 102 15.78 2.98 -2.65
N THR A 103 14.50 3.36 -2.57
CA THR A 103 13.60 2.88 -1.53
C THR A 103 13.14 1.45 -1.81
N ASN A 104 12.62 1.19 -3.01
CA ASN A 104 11.92 -0.07 -3.28
C ASN A 104 12.92 -1.22 -3.47
N VAL A 105 14.05 -0.97 -4.13
CA VAL A 105 15.05 -2.02 -4.43
C VAL A 105 16.13 -2.07 -3.35
N MET A 106 16.89 -1.00 -3.16
CA MET A 106 17.99 -1.01 -2.17
C MET A 106 17.46 -1.13 -0.75
N GLY A 107 16.41 -0.39 -0.38
CA GLY A 107 15.78 -0.49 0.94
C GLY A 107 15.25 -1.89 1.24
N THR A 108 14.60 -2.56 0.28
CA THR A 108 14.18 -3.97 0.46
C THR A 108 15.37 -4.90 0.66
N GLN A 109 16.45 -4.72 -0.12
CA GLN A 109 17.67 -5.52 0.05
C GLN A 109 18.32 -5.32 1.42
N VAL A 110 18.39 -4.09 1.91
CA VAL A 110 18.91 -3.75 3.24
C VAL A 110 18.08 -4.44 4.33
N LEU A 111 16.75 -4.30 4.29
CA LEU A 111 15.84 -4.94 5.26
C LEU A 111 15.95 -6.47 5.26
N LEU A 112 15.93 -7.11 4.08
CA LEU A 112 16.09 -8.56 3.96
C LEU A 112 17.44 -9.03 4.53
N THR A 113 18.50 -8.25 4.30
CA THR A 113 19.84 -8.55 4.82
C THR A 113 19.91 -8.43 6.33
N ALA A 114 19.36 -7.35 6.89
CA ALA A 114 19.33 -7.12 8.33
C ALA A 114 18.47 -8.17 9.04
N ALA A 115 17.24 -8.40 8.57
CA ALA A 115 16.33 -9.38 9.15
C ALA A 115 16.93 -10.80 9.16
N ARG A 116 17.60 -11.21 8.07
CA ARG A 116 18.29 -12.49 8.01
C ARG A 116 19.47 -12.55 8.99
N LYS A 117 20.30 -11.50 9.09
CA LYS A 117 21.44 -11.44 10.03
C LYS A 117 21.00 -11.50 11.49
N ALA A 118 19.87 -10.87 11.80
CA ALA A 118 19.23 -10.93 13.12
C ALA A 118 18.47 -12.24 13.37
N ASN A 119 18.50 -13.20 12.45
CA ASN A 119 17.79 -14.49 12.51
C ASN A 119 16.27 -14.36 12.67
N ILE A 120 15.66 -13.33 12.08
CA ILE A 120 14.20 -13.16 12.14
C ILE A 120 13.52 -14.24 11.32
N GLU A 121 12.66 -15.04 11.96
CA GLU A 121 12.10 -16.25 11.35
C GLU A 121 11.07 -15.99 10.24
N ARG A 122 10.46 -14.81 10.17
CA ARG A 122 9.36 -14.54 9.25
C ARG A 122 9.45 -13.15 8.61
N PHE A 123 9.33 -13.12 7.28
CA PHE A 123 9.28 -11.88 6.50
C PHE A 123 8.12 -11.90 5.49
N VAL A 124 7.32 -10.85 5.45
CA VAL A 124 6.31 -10.63 4.41
C VAL A 124 6.68 -9.38 3.61
N HIS A 125 6.93 -9.56 2.32
CA HIS A 125 7.13 -8.45 1.39
C HIS A 125 5.82 -8.08 0.73
N VAL A 126 5.36 -6.84 0.91
CA VAL A 126 4.12 -6.36 0.31
C VAL A 126 4.41 -5.70 -1.03
N SER A 127 3.81 -6.22 -2.08
CA SER A 127 4.00 -5.83 -3.48
C SER A 127 2.66 -5.54 -4.16
N THR A 128 2.67 -5.46 -5.49
CA THR A 128 1.56 -4.94 -6.29
C THR A 128 1.28 -5.86 -7.48
N ASP A 129 0.06 -5.84 -8.00
CA ASP A 129 -0.32 -6.46 -9.28
C ASP A 129 0.40 -5.87 -10.50
N GLU A 130 0.76 -4.57 -10.47
CA GLU A 130 1.46 -3.89 -11.58
C GLU A 130 2.79 -4.55 -11.98
N VAL A 131 3.36 -5.44 -11.15
CA VAL A 131 4.54 -6.24 -11.49
C VAL A 131 4.29 -7.21 -12.65
N TYR A 132 3.03 -7.60 -12.87
CA TYR A 132 2.62 -8.51 -13.95
C TYR A 132 2.49 -7.80 -15.30
N GLY A 133 2.40 -6.47 -15.34
CA GLY A 133 2.18 -5.71 -16.57
C GLY A 133 0.71 -5.52 -16.91
N ASP A 134 0.38 -5.47 -18.20
CA ASP A 134 -0.97 -5.19 -18.70
C ASP A 134 -1.73 -6.47 -19.13
N LEU A 135 -3.07 -6.43 -19.04
CA LEU A 135 -3.97 -7.40 -19.62
C LEU A 135 -4.75 -6.80 -20.79
N SER A 136 -4.97 -7.60 -21.82
CA SER A 136 -6.05 -7.36 -22.78
C SER A 136 -7.41 -7.58 -22.09
N LEU A 137 -8.48 -7.10 -22.72
CA LEU A 137 -9.84 -7.25 -22.18
C LEU A 137 -10.27 -8.73 -22.06
N ASP A 138 -9.77 -9.59 -22.94
CA ASP A 138 -10.13 -11.01 -23.01
C ASP A 138 -9.13 -11.92 -22.26
N ASP A 139 -8.03 -11.36 -21.73
CA ASP A 139 -7.03 -12.14 -21.01
C ASP A 139 -7.57 -12.60 -19.63
N PRO A 140 -7.17 -13.78 -19.14
CA PRO A 140 -7.52 -14.21 -17.79
C PRO A 140 -6.89 -13.27 -16.74
N ALA A 141 -7.46 -13.25 -15.55
CA ALA A 141 -6.90 -12.53 -14.41
C ALA A 141 -5.49 -13.04 -14.05
N PHE A 142 -4.69 -12.17 -13.44
CA PHE A 142 -3.33 -12.51 -13.02
C PHE A 142 -3.31 -13.61 -11.97
N THR A 143 -2.48 -14.61 -12.20
CA THR A 143 -2.17 -15.68 -11.24
C THR A 143 -0.75 -15.50 -10.73
N GLU A 144 -0.36 -16.20 -9.66
CA GLU A 144 1.02 -16.15 -9.17
C GLU A 144 2.06 -16.73 -10.15
N GLU A 145 1.60 -17.50 -11.15
CA GLU A 145 2.42 -18.05 -12.25
C GLU A 145 2.52 -17.10 -13.45
N THR A 146 1.77 -15.98 -13.45
CA THR A 146 1.89 -14.97 -14.50
C THR A 146 3.32 -14.38 -14.48
N PRO A 147 4.03 -14.36 -15.63
CA PRO A 147 5.36 -13.74 -15.70
C PRO A 147 5.34 -12.27 -15.31
N LEU A 148 6.41 -11.82 -14.64
CA LEU A 148 6.58 -10.40 -14.35
C LEU A 148 6.91 -9.64 -15.63
N HIS A 149 6.15 -8.59 -15.93
CA HIS A 149 6.32 -7.79 -17.14
C HIS A 149 5.97 -6.30 -16.90
N PRO A 150 6.67 -5.63 -15.97
CA PRO A 150 6.30 -4.30 -15.50
C PRO A 150 6.43 -3.20 -16.57
N SER A 151 5.44 -2.31 -16.63
CA SER A 151 5.36 -1.21 -17.64
C SER A 151 5.95 0.13 -17.21
N SER A 152 6.24 0.35 -15.93
CA SER A 152 6.69 1.65 -15.39
C SER A 152 7.92 1.54 -14.49
N PRO A 153 8.66 2.63 -14.22
CA PRO A 153 9.76 2.59 -13.26
C PRO A 153 9.32 2.18 -11.85
N TYR A 154 8.10 2.58 -11.42
CA TYR A 154 7.51 2.09 -10.18
C TYR A 154 7.34 0.57 -10.19
N SER A 155 6.61 0.01 -11.16
CA SER A 155 6.35 -1.43 -11.16
C SER A 155 7.60 -2.26 -11.42
N ALA A 156 8.58 -1.74 -12.18
CA ALA A 156 9.88 -2.36 -12.36
C ALA A 156 10.69 -2.41 -11.06
N SER A 157 10.63 -1.35 -10.25
CA SER A 157 11.27 -1.33 -8.93
C SER A 157 10.62 -2.33 -7.95
N LYS A 158 9.28 -2.49 -8.00
CA LYS A 158 8.55 -3.48 -7.19
C LYS A 158 8.83 -4.91 -7.65
N ALA A 159 8.84 -5.17 -8.96
CA ALA A 159 9.23 -6.46 -9.52
C ALA A 159 10.67 -6.85 -9.15
N SER A 160 11.59 -5.87 -9.12
CA SER A 160 12.97 -6.09 -8.66
C SER A 160 13.03 -6.48 -7.18
N ALA A 161 12.23 -5.83 -6.33
CA ALA A 161 12.12 -6.15 -4.91
C ALA A 161 11.53 -7.56 -4.67
N ASP A 162 10.51 -7.95 -5.44
CA ASP A 162 9.97 -9.31 -5.46
C ASP A 162 11.05 -10.35 -5.79
N MET A 163 11.83 -10.11 -6.86
CA MET A 163 12.90 -11.01 -7.28
C MET A 163 13.99 -11.13 -6.21
N LEU A 164 14.33 -10.04 -5.51
CA LEU A 164 15.25 -10.07 -4.38
C LEU A 164 14.70 -10.90 -3.22
N ALA A 165 13.44 -10.69 -2.83
CA ALA A 165 12.79 -11.48 -1.79
C ALA A 165 12.79 -12.98 -2.15
N TYR A 166 12.40 -13.33 -3.37
CA TYR A 166 12.45 -14.72 -3.83
C TYR A 166 13.87 -15.29 -3.87
N ALA A 167 14.87 -14.51 -4.29
CA ALA A 167 16.27 -14.92 -4.27
C ALA A 167 16.76 -15.19 -2.84
N PHE A 168 16.34 -14.41 -1.85
CA PHE A 168 16.68 -14.66 -0.44
C PHE A 168 16.13 -15.99 0.07
N TYR A 169 14.91 -16.36 -0.33
CA TYR A 169 14.38 -17.70 -0.09
C TYR A 169 15.24 -18.77 -0.78
N ARG A 170 15.48 -18.63 -2.09
CA ARG A 170 16.19 -19.65 -2.89
C ARG A 170 17.65 -19.86 -2.46
N THR A 171 18.35 -18.78 -2.13
CA THR A 171 19.78 -18.81 -1.82
C THR A 171 20.06 -19.11 -0.35
N TYR A 172 19.24 -18.59 0.57
CA TYR A 172 19.49 -18.67 2.01
C TYR A 172 18.47 -19.50 2.78
N GLY A 173 17.44 -20.05 2.11
CA GLY A 173 16.33 -20.73 2.77
C GLY A 173 15.47 -19.78 3.62
N TYR A 174 15.55 -18.46 3.38
CA TYR A 174 14.87 -17.48 4.22
C TYR A 174 13.35 -17.60 4.10
N ASN A 175 12.63 -17.60 5.22
CA ASN A 175 11.17 -17.74 5.25
C ASN A 175 10.47 -16.40 4.94
N VAL A 176 10.61 -16.01 3.68
CA VAL A 176 9.96 -14.84 3.10
C VAL A 176 8.79 -15.25 2.21
N SER A 177 7.65 -14.57 2.35
CA SER A 177 6.55 -14.63 1.39
C SER A 177 6.31 -13.27 0.77
N ILE A 178 5.72 -13.26 -0.42
CA ILE A 178 5.37 -12.05 -1.16
C ILE A 178 3.85 -11.94 -1.21
N THR A 179 3.30 -10.76 -1.02
CA THR A 179 1.89 -10.48 -1.34
C THR A 179 1.84 -9.56 -2.55
N ARG A 180 0.90 -9.78 -3.47
CA ARG A 180 0.62 -8.87 -4.59
C ARG A 180 -0.86 -8.56 -4.57
N CYS A 181 -1.22 -7.31 -4.39
CA CYS A 181 -2.62 -6.91 -4.31
C CYS A 181 -3.02 -6.05 -5.50
N SER A 182 -4.33 -6.01 -5.77
CA SER A 182 -4.93 -5.03 -6.69
C SER A 182 -4.98 -3.62 -6.08
N ASN A 183 -5.59 -2.67 -6.82
CA ASN A 183 -5.69 -1.28 -6.40
C ASN A 183 -6.46 -1.13 -5.09
N ASN A 184 -5.74 -0.71 -4.05
CA ASN A 184 -6.33 -0.45 -2.74
C ASN A 184 -7.13 0.85 -2.73
N TYR A 185 -8.21 0.86 -1.96
CA TYR A 185 -8.97 2.07 -1.63
C TYR A 185 -9.53 1.98 -0.19
N GLY A 186 -9.78 3.12 0.44
CA GLY A 186 -10.26 3.19 1.82
C GLY A 186 -9.78 4.40 2.60
N PRO A 187 -10.01 4.40 3.93
CA PRO A 187 -9.55 5.44 4.85
C PRO A 187 -8.05 5.75 4.74
N TYR A 188 -7.67 7.02 4.92
CA TYR A 188 -6.28 7.49 4.88
C TYR A 188 -5.56 7.42 3.52
N GLN A 189 -6.27 7.17 2.41
CA GLN A 189 -5.64 7.19 1.08
C GLN A 189 -5.28 8.62 0.66
N PHE A 190 -4.01 8.83 0.29
CA PHE A 190 -3.51 10.16 -0.07
C PHE A 190 -4.23 10.72 -1.32
N PRO A 191 -4.63 12.01 -1.33
CA PRO A 191 -5.42 12.65 -2.40
C PRO A 191 -4.63 12.97 -3.67
N GLU A 192 -3.72 12.08 -4.05
CA GLU A 192 -3.11 11.99 -5.39
C GLU A 192 -3.65 10.77 -6.16
N LYS A 193 -4.25 9.80 -5.47
CA LYS A 193 -4.86 8.61 -6.07
C LYS A 193 -6.29 8.91 -6.53
N LEU A 194 -6.79 8.13 -7.50
CA LEU A 194 -8.06 8.38 -8.20
C LEU A 194 -9.22 8.71 -7.25
N ILE A 195 -9.60 7.80 -6.35
CA ILE A 195 -10.78 7.97 -5.49
C ILE A 195 -10.72 9.24 -4.62
N PRO A 196 -9.69 9.45 -3.77
CA PRO A 196 -9.63 10.63 -2.92
C PRO A 196 -9.45 11.94 -3.71
N LEU A 197 -8.72 11.92 -4.84
CA LEU A 197 -8.60 13.08 -5.71
C LEU A 197 -9.96 13.49 -6.28
N MET A 198 -10.70 12.53 -6.85
CA MET A 198 -12.00 12.79 -7.46
C MET A 198 -13.03 13.23 -6.43
N PHE A 199 -13.04 12.60 -5.25
CA PHE A 199 -13.90 13.02 -4.14
C PHE A 199 -13.63 14.48 -3.74
N SER A 200 -12.36 14.86 -3.54
CA SER A 200 -12.03 16.22 -3.10
C SER A 200 -12.36 17.28 -4.16
N LEU A 201 -12.04 17.03 -5.42
CA LEU A 201 -12.35 17.95 -6.51
C LEU A 201 -13.87 18.10 -6.68
N ALA A 202 -14.62 17.00 -6.68
CA ALA A 202 -16.08 17.02 -6.78
C ALA A 202 -16.73 17.72 -5.58
N SER A 203 -16.20 17.54 -4.38
CA SER A 203 -16.69 18.21 -3.16
C SER A 203 -16.51 19.73 -3.19
N THR A 204 -15.65 20.24 -4.07
CA THR A 204 -15.39 21.68 -4.26
C THR A 204 -15.79 22.18 -5.65
N ASP A 205 -16.62 21.42 -6.38
CA ASP A 205 -17.11 21.74 -7.73
C ASP A 205 -16.00 22.05 -8.73
N LYS A 206 -14.85 21.40 -8.58
CA LYS A 206 -13.70 21.52 -9.50
C LYS A 206 -13.75 20.46 -10.61
N PRO A 207 -13.13 20.74 -11.77
CA PRO A 207 -13.00 19.75 -12.85
C PRO A 207 -12.29 18.47 -12.39
N LEU A 208 -12.79 17.32 -12.86
CA LEU A 208 -12.30 15.98 -12.57
C LEU A 208 -11.43 15.48 -13.73
N PRO A 209 -10.09 15.45 -13.60
CA PRO A 209 -9.20 15.08 -14.70
C PRO A 209 -9.24 13.57 -14.98
N VAL A 210 -9.72 13.17 -16.16
CA VAL A 210 -9.79 11.78 -16.59
C VAL A 210 -8.77 11.51 -17.68
N TYR A 211 -7.83 10.60 -17.40
CA TYR A 211 -6.82 10.19 -18.38
C TYR A 211 -7.44 9.46 -19.58
N GLY A 212 -7.11 9.90 -20.78
CA GLY A 212 -7.55 9.26 -22.03
C GLY A 212 -9.07 9.25 -22.13
N THR A 213 -9.66 8.05 -22.21
CA THR A 213 -11.12 7.86 -22.27
C THR A 213 -11.72 7.47 -20.92
N GLY A 214 -10.90 7.25 -19.89
CA GLY A 214 -11.34 6.73 -18.59
C GLY A 214 -11.74 5.25 -18.60
N MET A 215 -11.46 4.53 -19.70
CA MET A 215 -11.87 3.13 -19.88
C MET A 215 -10.86 2.11 -19.35
N ASN A 216 -9.77 2.55 -18.72
CA ASN A 216 -8.83 1.65 -18.07
C ASN A 216 -9.52 0.98 -16.88
N ILE A 217 -9.32 -0.33 -16.75
CA ILE A 217 -9.95 -1.19 -15.76
C ILE A 217 -8.96 -1.49 -14.64
N ARG A 218 -9.44 -1.41 -13.41
CA ARG A 218 -8.72 -1.83 -12.21
C ARG A 218 -9.60 -2.77 -11.41
N ASP A 219 -8.98 -3.71 -10.72
CA ASP A 219 -9.62 -4.48 -9.65
C ASP A 219 -9.45 -3.70 -8.34
N TRP A 220 -10.55 -3.43 -7.64
CA TRP A 220 -10.57 -2.59 -6.45
C TRP A 220 -10.73 -3.41 -5.17
N ILE A 221 -9.68 -3.46 -4.35
CA ILE A 221 -9.70 -4.12 -3.03
C ILE A 221 -9.83 -3.08 -1.91
N HIS A 222 -10.76 -3.29 -0.97
CA HIS A 222 -10.85 -2.42 0.20
C HIS A 222 -9.63 -2.64 1.11
N VAL A 223 -9.06 -1.56 1.65
CA VAL A 223 -7.80 -1.63 2.41
C VAL A 223 -7.86 -2.58 3.61
N SER A 224 -9.03 -2.73 4.25
CA SER A 224 -9.23 -3.69 5.34
C SER A 224 -9.06 -5.15 4.88
N ASP A 225 -9.58 -5.49 3.69
CA ASP A 225 -9.42 -6.83 3.10
C ASP A 225 -7.95 -7.11 2.79
N HIS A 226 -7.24 -6.13 2.24
CA HIS A 226 -5.82 -6.27 1.99
C HIS A 226 -5.02 -6.44 3.29
N CYS A 227 -5.31 -5.66 4.33
CA CYS A 227 -4.65 -5.80 5.63
C CYS A 227 -4.85 -7.20 6.24
N ARG A 228 -6.08 -7.74 6.16
CA ARG A 228 -6.38 -9.12 6.55
C ARG A 228 -5.58 -10.11 5.71
N GLY A 229 -5.54 -9.93 4.38
CA GLY A 229 -4.74 -10.76 3.47
C GLY A 229 -3.26 -10.82 3.84
N VAL A 230 -2.64 -9.65 4.07
CA VAL A 230 -1.23 -9.56 4.49
C VAL A 230 -1.01 -10.25 5.84
N HIS A 231 -1.90 -10.07 6.81
CA HIS A 231 -1.78 -10.74 8.10
C HIS A 231 -1.98 -12.27 7.99
N LEU A 232 -2.91 -12.73 7.15
CA LEU A 232 -3.07 -14.16 6.85
C LEU A 232 -1.80 -14.74 6.21
N THR A 233 -1.15 -13.99 5.31
CA THR A 233 0.16 -14.39 4.78
C THR A 233 1.20 -14.44 5.89
N LEU A 234 1.28 -13.46 6.79
CA LEU A 234 2.21 -13.48 7.92
C LEU A 234 2.09 -14.79 8.73
N MET A 235 0.86 -15.19 9.06
CA MET A 235 0.58 -16.32 9.94
C MET A 235 0.61 -17.69 9.25
N LYS A 236 0.17 -17.78 7.99
CA LYS A 236 -0.06 -19.07 7.30
C LYS A 236 0.70 -19.22 5.98
N GLY A 237 1.30 -18.14 5.49
CA GLY A 237 2.00 -18.13 4.21
C GLY A 237 3.22 -19.04 4.20
N LYS A 238 3.45 -19.69 3.07
CA LYS A 238 4.60 -20.59 2.88
C LYS A 238 5.83 -19.81 2.40
N ALA A 239 7.01 -20.21 2.88
CA ALA A 239 8.29 -19.66 2.43
C ALA A 239 8.42 -19.76 0.89
N GLY A 240 8.91 -18.70 0.27
CA GLY A 240 9.16 -18.63 -1.17
C GLY A 240 7.93 -18.45 -2.05
N LYS A 241 6.72 -18.40 -1.48
CA LYS A 241 5.49 -18.21 -2.25
C LYS A 241 5.08 -16.75 -2.35
N ALA A 242 4.48 -16.42 -3.49
CA ALA A 242 3.63 -15.24 -3.66
C ALA A 242 2.17 -15.61 -3.37
N TYR A 243 1.38 -14.63 -2.95
CA TYR A 243 -0.08 -14.73 -2.83
C TYR A 243 -0.73 -13.49 -3.44
N ASN A 244 -1.63 -13.70 -4.39
CA ASN A 244 -2.42 -12.67 -5.03
C ASN A 244 -3.66 -12.35 -4.18
N PHE A 245 -3.97 -11.06 -4.07
CA PHE A 245 -5.16 -10.55 -3.38
C PHE A 245 -5.91 -9.59 -4.31
N GLY A 246 -7.18 -9.90 -4.59
CA GLY A 246 -8.10 -9.07 -5.36
C GLY A 246 -9.37 -8.76 -4.57
N GLY A 247 -10.13 -7.78 -5.05
CA GLY A 247 -11.45 -7.43 -4.52
C GLY A 247 -12.60 -8.07 -5.28
N ASN A 248 -12.31 -8.82 -6.36
CA ASN A 248 -13.31 -9.30 -7.32
C ASN A 248 -14.19 -8.15 -7.86
N ALA A 249 -13.54 -7.01 -8.13
CA ALA A 249 -14.21 -5.74 -8.35
C ALA A 249 -13.61 -4.99 -9.54
N GLU A 250 -13.65 -5.59 -10.72
CA GLU A 250 -13.25 -4.91 -11.96
C GLU A 250 -14.20 -3.75 -12.28
N ARG A 251 -13.62 -2.54 -12.35
CA ARG A 251 -14.32 -1.30 -12.71
C ARG A 251 -13.43 -0.45 -13.59
N THR A 252 -14.03 0.18 -14.59
CA THR A 252 -13.38 1.27 -15.32
C THR A 252 -13.20 2.48 -14.40
N ASN A 253 -12.18 3.30 -14.66
CA ASN A 253 -12.00 4.55 -13.95
C ASN A 253 -13.24 5.46 -14.04
N LEU A 254 -13.93 5.46 -15.18
CA LEU A 254 -15.15 6.25 -15.40
C LEU A 254 -16.32 5.77 -14.53
N GLU A 255 -16.51 4.46 -14.35
CA GLU A 255 -17.54 3.91 -13.45
C GLU A 255 -17.29 4.32 -11.99
N VAL A 256 -16.02 4.30 -11.56
CA VAL A 256 -15.65 4.76 -10.21
C VAL A 256 -15.97 6.24 -10.04
N ILE A 257 -15.59 7.09 -11.00
CA ILE A 257 -15.86 8.53 -10.96
C ILE A 257 -17.37 8.82 -10.90
N ARG A 258 -18.16 8.15 -11.74
CA ARG A 258 -19.62 8.28 -11.73
C ARG A 258 -20.24 7.86 -10.41
N THR A 259 -19.71 6.80 -9.79
CA THR A 259 -20.14 6.36 -8.46
C THR A 259 -19.92 7.47 -7.42
N ILE A 260 -18.76 8.14 -7.45
CA ILE A 260 -18.44 9.26 -6.55
C ILE A 260 -19.36 10.46 -6.80
N LEU A 261 -19.57 10.84 -8.07
CA LEU A 261 -20.46 11.95 -8.43
C LEU A 261 -21.90 11.70 -7.99
N ASN A 262 -22.40 10.49 -8.19
CA ASN A 262 -23.75 10.10 -7.76
C ASN A 262 -23.90 10.15 -6.23
N ASP A 263 -22.92 9.65 -5.48
CA ASP A 263 -22.93 9.67 -4.01
C ASP A 263 -22.86 11.12 -3.46
N LEU A 264 -22.23 12.04 -4.19
CA LEU A 264 -22.17 13.47 -3.84
C LEU A 264 -23.33 14.31 -4.41
N GLY A 265 -24.19 13.74 -5.26
CA GLY A 265 -25.23 14.49 -5.97
C GLY A 265 -24.68 15.55 -6.93
N LYS A 266 -23.57 15.27 -7.62
CA LYS A 266 -22.85 16.19 -8.52
C LYS A 266 -23.03 15.82 -10.00
N SER A 267 -22.92 16.81 -10.89
CA SER A 267 -23.08 16.60 -12.34
C SER A 267 -21.86 15.90 -12.96
N GLU A 268 -22.11 15.05 -13.97
CA GLU A 268 -21.06 14.51 -14.85
C GLU A 268 -20.36 15.60 -15.68
N ASP A 269 -20.92 16.82 -15.77
CA ASP A 269 -20.28 17.97 -16.44
C ASP A 269 -18.94 18.38 -15.80
N LEU A 270 -18.67 17.93 -14.56
CA LEU A 270 -17.36 18.13 -13.93
C LEU A 270 -16.26 17.29 -14.59
N ILE A 271 -16.60 16.24 -15.34
CA ILE A 271 -15.62 15.36 -15.99
C ILE A 271 -14.87 16.11 -17.09
N SER A 272 -13.55 16.11 -17.01
CA SER A 272 -12.66 16.76 -17.98
C SER A 272 -11.59 15.79 -18.45
N TYR A 273 -11.61 15.44 -19.73
CA TYR A 273 -10.62 14.53 -20.31
C TYR A 273 -9.27 15.21 -20.50
N VAL A 274 -8.22 14.53 -20.05
CA VAL A 274 -6.83 14.97 -20.15
C VAL A 274 -6.00 13.94 -20.92
N LYS A 275 -4.83 14.37 -21.41
CA LYS A 275 -3.90 13.47 -22.11
C LYS A 275 -3.59 12.25 -21.26
N ASP A 276 -3.62 11.07 -21.87
CA ASP A 276 -3.34 9.82 -21.17
C ASP A 276 -1.91 9.74 -20.63
N ARG A 277 -1.71 8.90 -19.61
CA ARG A 277 -0.42 8.63 -19.01
C ARG A 277 0.45 7.84 -20.00
N PRO A 278 1.76 8.15 -20.14
CA PRO A 278 2.67 7.31 -20.91
C PRO A 278 2.76 5.89 -20.34
N GLY A 279 2.59 4.87 -21.19
CA GLY A 279 2.67 3.46 -20.77
C GLY A 279 1.54 3.03 -19.83
N HIS A 280 0.36 3.64 -19.96
CA HIS A 280 -0.77 3.35 -19.07
C HIS A 280 -1.36 1.98 -19.37
N ASP A 281 -1.16 1.04 -18.44
CA ASP A 281 -1.77 -0.29 -18.55
C ASP A 281 -3.29 -0.19 -18.56
N ARG A 282 -3.90 -0.93 -19.49
CA ARG A 282 -5.31 -0.91 -19.79
C ARG A 282 -6.14 -1.63 -18.74
N ARG A 283 -5.75 -2.83 -18.29
CA ARG A 283 -6.57 -3.64 -17.38
C ARG A 283 -5.71 -4.40 -16.37
N TYR A 284 -6.11 -4.34 -15.12
CA TYR A 284 -5.63 -5.25 -14.07
C TYR A 284 -6.81 -6.02 -13.47
N ALA A 285 -6.62 -7.32 -13.27
CA ALA A 285 -7.58 -8.23 -12.64
C ALA A 285 -6.80 -9.30 -11.88
N MET A 286 -7.22 -9.66 -10.67
CA MET A 286 -6.47 -10.57 -9.80
C MET A 286 -7.24 -11.86 -9.53
N ASP A 287 -6.61 -13.00 -9.83
CA ASP A 287 -7.04 -14.31 -9.33
C ASP A 287 -6.43 -14.54 -7.94
N TYR A 288 -7.29 -14.68 -6.92
CA TYR A 288 -6.89 -14.91 -5.53
C TYR A 288 -7.17 -16.36 -5.06
N THR A 289 -7.40 -17.30 -5.98
CA THR A 289 -7.74 -18.70 -5.67
C THR A 289 -6.69 -19.38 -4.79
N LEU A 290 -5.39 -19.09 -5.00
CA LEU A 290 -4.33 -19.66 -4.17
C LEU A 290 -4.41 -19.15 -2.72
N ALA A 291 -4.62 -17.84 -2.54
CA ALA A 291 -4.80 -17.25 -1.22
C ALA A 291 -6.05 -17.81 -0.51
N GLN A 292 -7.15 -18.00 -1.23
CA GLN A 292 -8.34 -18.66 -0.69
C GLN A 292 -8.04 -20.08 -0.21
N LYS A 293 -7.42 -20.90 -1.06
CA LYS A 293 -7.13 -22.30 -0.76
C LYS A 293 -6.12 -22.49 0.37
N GLU A 294 -5.03 -21.71 0.40
CA GLU A 294 -3.93 -21.93 1.35
C GLU A 294 -4.03 -21.08 2.61
N LEU A 295 -4.65 -19.90 2.55
CA LEU A 295 -4.70 -18.95 3.68
C LEU A 295 -6.12 -18.84 4.27
N GLY A 296 -7.14 -19.24 3.52
CA GLY A 296 -8.54 -18.99 3.85
C GLY A 296 -8.96 -17.54 3.60
N TYR A 297 -8.33 -16.87 2.62
CA TYR A 297 -8.68 -15.50 2.24
C TYR A 297 -9.88 -15.48 1.29
N GLU A 298 -10.84 -14.60 1.56
CA GLU A 298 -11.90 -14.21 0.63
C GLU A 298 -12.22 -12.73 0.92
N PRO A 299 -12.46 -11.87 -0.09
CA PRO A 299 -12.83 -10.48 0.16
C PRO A 299 -14.16 -10.41 0.95
N GLU A 300 -14.18 -9.61 2.02
CA GLU A 300 -15.38 -9.40 2.86
C GLU A 300 -16.16 -8.16 2.41
N TYR A 301 -15.53 -7.30 1.62
CA TYR A 301 -16.14 -6.09 1.05
C TYR A 301 -16.52 -6.30 -0.41
N SER A 302 -17.77 -5.96 -0.75
CA SER A 302 -18.08 -5.60 -2.14
C SER A 302 -17.61 -4.18 -2.44
N PHE A 303 -17.39 -3.86 -3.72
CA PHE A 303 -17.04 -2.52 -4.14
C PHE A 303 -18.07 -1.48 -3.68
N GLU A 304 -19.37 -1.78 -3.84
CA GLU A 304 -20.46 -0.86 -3.53
C GLU A 304 -20.52 -0.52 -2.03
N ARG A 305 -20.27 -1.51 -1.17
CA ARG A 305 -20.18 -1.28 0.28
C ARG A 305 -18.94 -0.48 0.62
N GLY A 306 -17.77 -0.94 0.15
CA GLY A 306 -16.50 -0.32 0.52
C GLY A 306 -16.39 1.12 0.03
N ILE A 307 -16.83 1.43 -1.20
CA ILE A 307 -16.73 2.79 -1.74
C ILE A 307 -17.61 3.73 -0.92
N LYS A 308 -18.81 3.30 -0.54
CA LYS A 308 -19.70 4.09 0.33
C LYS A 308 -19.02 4.39 1.68
N GLU A 309 -18.52 3.38 2.37
CA GLU A 309 -17.83 3.55 3.66
C GLU A 309 -16.60 4.47 3.52
N THR A 310 -15.88 4.37 2.39
CA THR A 310 -14.74 5.23 2.07
C THR A 310 -15.13 6.70 1.90
N LEU A 311 -16.21 6.97 1.16
CA LEU A 311 -16.70 8.34 0.95
C LEU A 311 -17.27 8.95 2.23
N ASP A 312 -18.00 8.16 3.02
CA ASP A 312 -18.46 8.56 4.35
C ASP A 312 -17.28 8.90 5.27
N TRP A 313 -16.22 8.09 5.26
CA TRP A 313 -15.00 8.38 6.02
C TRP A 313 -14.37 9.73 5.64
N TYR A 314 -14.28 10.07 4.35
CA TYR A 314 -13.75 11.37 3.94
C TYR A 314 -14.62 12.56 4.38
N ARG A 315 -15.95 12.39 4.41
CA ARG A 315 -16.86 13.44 4.93
C ARG A 315 -16.63 13.69 6.42
N GLU A 316 -16.52 12.61 7.19
CA GLU A 316 -16.32 12.63 8.64
C GLU A 316 -14.91 13.11 9.03
N ASN A 317 -13.92 12.93 8.13
CA ASN A 317 -12.52 13.27 8.35
C ASN A 317 -12.03 14.39 7.42
N SER A 318 -12.91 15.35 7.11
CA SER A 318 -12.61 16.47 6.20
C SER A 318 -11.38 17.29 6.61
N ASN A 319 -11.11 17.45 7.91
CA ASN A 319 -9.91 18.12 8.42
C ASN A 319 -8.63 17.37 8.00
N TRP A 320 -8.61 16.04 8.14
CA TRP A 320 -7.47 15.22 7.70
C TRP A 320 -7.22 15.40 6.20
N LEU A 321 -8.29 15.38 5.40
CA LEU A 321 -8.18 15.56 3.95
C LEU A 321 -7.62 16.95 3.59
N GLN A 322 -8.10 18.01 4.25
CA GLN A 322 -7.60 19.38 4.04
C GLN A 322 -6.13 19.55 4.45
N ASP A 323 -5.71 18.97 5.58
CA ASP A 323 -4.34 19.05 6.08
C ASP A 323 -3.35 18.36 5.15
N VAL A 324 -3.76 17.22 4.59
CA VAL A 324 -2.96 16.47 3.61
C VAL A 324 -2.85 17.24 2.29
N GLN A 325 -3.94 17.83 1.80
CA GLN A 325 -3.95 18.57 0.53
C GLN A 325 -3.20 19.89 0.57
N SER A 326 -3.29 20.63 1.69
CA SER A 326 -2.57 21.88 1.86
C SER A 326 -1.07 21.69 2.08
N GLY A 327 -0.65 20.47 2.41
CA GLY A 327 0.70 20.19 2.90
C GLY A 327 0.94 20.66 4.33
N ALA A 328 -0.08 21.19 5.03
CA ALA A 328 0.03 21.62 6.42
C ALA A 328 0.49 20.50 7.35
N TYR A 329 0.15 19.24 7.01
CA TYR A 329 0.64 18.09 7.77
C TYR A 329 2.19 18.01 7.74
N LEU A 330 2.86 18.37 6.64
CA LEU A 330 4.33 18.37 6.58
C LEU A 330 4.94 19.39 7.56
N ASP A 331 4.28 20.52 7.77
CA ASP A 331 4.73 21.54 8.74
C ASP A 331 4.51 21.08 10.18
N PHE A 332 3.40 20.37 10.47
CA PHE A 332 3.19 19.69 11.75
C PHE A 332 4.33 18.70 12.03
N MET A 333 4.66 17.84 11.06
CA MET A 333 5.72 16.84 11.16
C MET A 333 7.09 17.47 11.46
N LYS A 334 7.44 18.55 10.75
CA LYS A 334 8.69 19.30 11.01
C LYS A 334 8.73 19.89 12.42
N LYS A 335 7.64 20.47 12.91
CA LYS A 335 7.59 21.06 14.27
C LYS A 335 7.69 20.00 15.36
N TRP A 336 7.03 18.87 15.17
CA TRP A 336 6.90 17.84 16.20
C TRP A 336 8.13 16.91 16.28
N TYR A 337 8.81 16.64 15.15
CA TYR A 337 9.95 15.72 15.10
C TYR A 337 11.25 16.32 14.57
N GLY A 338 11.24 17.50 13.94
CA GLY A 338 12.45 18.20 13.48
C GLY A 338 13.29 18.83 14.61
N SER A 339 12.99 18.51 15.88
CA SER A 339 13.72 18.97 17.07
C SER A 339 14.29 17.83 17.92
N LYS A 340 14.51 16.65 17.33
CA LYS A 340 15.25 15.55 17.98
C LYS A 340 16.55 15.24 17.29
#